data_AF-A0A1V9Z7S6-F1
#
_entry.id   AF-A0A1V9Z7S6-F1
#
_cell.length_a   1.000
_cell.length_b   1.000
_cell.length_c   1.000
_cell.angle_alpha   90.00
_cell.angle_beta   90.00
_cell.angle_gamma   90.00
#
_symmetry.space_group_name_H-M   'P 1'
#
loop_
_entity.id
_entity.type
_entity.pdbx_description
1 polymer ?
#
loop_
_entity_poly.entity_id
_entity_poly.type
_entity_poly.pdbx_seq_one_letter_code
_entity_poly.pdbx_strand_id
1 'polypeptide(L)'
;MPRSQGPPDDEDAIGVDVDLYVSDDGTIATAKRPPRMLVLERQLSASEKELQQAAEYGMQLLRTNDELTATIARLQVEHEVSVTELHGELHTLQRHLGTMQQERDTWKQKFAELDESLSSHMHTCAQASIHANASPDEQLTQQLATTSTALGDAEQEIAALVVENDRLRAQLSSARAEIRDAHEQLRINAKLGNDSAEALVDYRREMDDQLHAAQSKVKWLQQLLDARDQVESQLHQKINDLTLEVEASSTEFESKSNLMQSMLQKCARLEKELSVFEQVMSNQLSPVYTSSHEAMLEAASFDRLQSFFNLTALGIVLEMHAEEYCLDTSSRKMFEIWFQQVLASDIPYHKWYAWLTHRITNHMIVNSPTSSPSKNGTFSTASSFGKAISTVLFSKK
;
A
#
# COMPACT_ATOMS: atom_id res chain seq x y z
N MET A 1 -58.77 36.61 26.42
CA MET A 1 -57.74 36.75 27.47
C MET A 1 -56.99 35.44 27.59
N PRO A 2 -55.64 35.42 27.60
CA PRO A 2 -54.75 36.27 26.81
C PRO A 2 -53.78 35.43 25.94
N ARG A 3 -53.18 36.06 24.92
CA ARG A 3 -51.99 35.51 24.26
C ARG A 3 -50.83 35.55 25.27
N SER A 4 -50.10 34.46 25.44
CA SER A 4 -48.76 34.52 26.03
C SER A 4 -47.80 34.97 24.93
N GLN A 5 -47.20 36.15 25.09
CA GLN A 5 -46.04 36.56 24.30
C GLN A 5 -44.80 35.96 24.97
N GLY A 6 -44.09 35.09 24.25
CA GLY A 6 -42.69 34.77 24.57
C GLY A 6 -41.75 35.89 24.07
N PRO A 7 -40.48 35.91 24.52
CA PRO A 7 -39.55 37.02 24.31
C PRO A 7 -39.09 37.14 22.84
N PRO A 8 -38.49 38.28 22.44
CA PRO A 8 -37.99 38.50 21.08
C PRO A 8 -36.80 37.61 20.74
N ASP A 9 -36.58 37.44 19.43
CA ASP A 9 -35.51 36.64 18.84
C ASP A 9 -34.12 37.27 19.06
N ASP A 10 -33.36 36.77 20.03
CA ASP A 10 -31.92 37.04 20.19
C ASP A 10 -31.07 35.87 19.63
N GLU A 11 -31.25 35.55 18.33
CA GLU A 11 -30.36 34.63 17.58
C GLU A 11 -29.72 35.27 16.33
N ASP A 12 -29.44 36.57 16.36
CA ASP A 12 -28.63 37.27 15.35
C ASP A 12 -27.18 37.50 15.84
N ALA A 13 -26.43 36.41 16.08
CA ALA A 13 -24.96 36.46 16.23
C ALA A 13 -24.20 35.12 16.08
N ILE A 14 -24.77 34.08 15.44
CA ILE A 14 -23.93 32.95 15.02
C ILE A 14 -23.22 33.35 13.73
N GLY A 15 -21.94 33.72 13.85
CA GLY A 15 -21.11 34.14 12.73
C GLY A 15 -21.17 33.14 11.58
N VAL A 16 -21.76 33.57 10.46
CA VAL A 16 -21.87 32.73 9.27
C VAL A 16 -20.48 32.68 8.64
N ASP A 17 -19.75 31.62 8.93
CA ASP A 17 -18.44 31.33 8.34
C ASP A 17 -18.63 30.93 6.87
N VAL A 18 -18.68 31.95 6.00
CA VAL A 18 -18.89 31.81 4.55
C VAL A 18 -17.54 31.68 3.87
N ASP A 19 -17.20 30.48 3.42
CA ASP A 19 -16.11 30.27 2.47
C ASP A 19 -16.49 30.92 1.12
N LEU A 20 -15.85 32.05 0.81
CA LEU A 20 -15.99 32.74 -0.46
C LEU A 20 -15.18 32.01 -1.54
N TYR A 21 -15.81 31.62 -2.65
CA TYR A 21 -15.12 31.08 -3.81
C TYR A 21 -15.43 31.91 -5.06
N VAL A 22 -14.43 32.04 -5.94
CA VAL A 22 -14.54 32.77 -7.21
C VAL A 22 -14.91 31.78 -8.30
N SER A 23 -16.11 31.91 -8.84
CA SER A 23 -16.58 31.08 -9.96
C SER A 23 -15.77 31.36 -11.23
N ASP A 24 -15.78 30.43 -12.19
CA ASP A 24 -14.99 30.52 -13.43
C ASP A 24 -15.36 31.73 -14.33
N ASP A 25 -16.47 32.43 -14.05
CA ASP A 25 -16.88 33.69 -14.68
C ASP A 25 -16.38 34.95 -13.95
N GLY A 26 -15.60 34.80 -12.88
CA GLY A 26 -15.09 35.88 -12.05
C GLY A 26 -16.07 36.39 -10.97
N THR A 27 -17.26 35.80 -10.84
CA THR A 27 -18.21 36.20 -9.79
C THR A 27 -17.91 35.51 -8.46
N ILE A 28 -17.87 36.31 -7.39
CA ILE A 28 -17.68 35.81 -6.02
C ILE A 28 -19.01 35.24 -5.52
N ALA A 29 -19.08 33.92 -5.39
CA ALA A 29 -20.27 33.22 -4.89
C ALA A 29 -20.10 32.85 -3.42
N THR A 30 -21.12 33.17 -2.61
CA THR A 30 -21.19 32.80 -1.20
C THR A 30 -21.68 31.35 -1.06
N ALA A 31 -20.75 30.40 -1.07
CA ALA A 31 -21.09 29.02 -0.78
C ALA A 31 -21.42 28.88 0.72
N LYS A 32 -22.70 28.73 1.07
CA LYS A 32 -23.12 28.48 2.45
C LYS A 32 -22.51 27.15 2.91
N ARG A 33 -21.48 27.22 3.77
CA ARG A 33 -20.74 26.04 4.26
C ARG A 33 -21.75 24.98 4.72
N PRO A 34 -21.70 23.75 4.20
CA PRO A 34 -22.68 22.73 4.57
C PRO A 34 -22.61 22.53 6.09
N PRO A 35 -23.75 22.57 6.81
CA PRO A 35 -23.73 22.44 8.27
C PRO A 35 -22.94 21.19 8.67
N ARG A 36 -22.09 21.31 9.69
CA ARG A 36 -21.11 20.29 10.14
C ARG A 36 -21.70 18.88 10.23
N MET A 37 -22.98 18.77 10.58
CA MET A 37 -23.81 17.57 10.50
C MET A 37 -23.72 16.84 9.15
N LEU A 38 -23.97 17.51 8.02
CA LEU A 38 -23.95 16.90 6.67
C LEU A 38 -22.55 16.40 6.26
N VAL A 39 -21.49 17.04 6.76
CA VAL A 39 -20.10 16.58 6.52
C VAL A 39 -19.84 15.30 7.29
N LEU A 40 -20.25 15.25 8.57
CA LEU A 40 -20.14 14.07 9.42
C LEU A 40 -21.02 12.92 8.90
N GLU A 41 -22.23 13.17 8.43
CA GLU A 41 -23.10 12.16 7.80
C GLU A 41 -22.48 11.55 6.54
N ARG A 42 -21.84 12.37 5.68
CA ARG A 42 -21.10 11.87 4.51
C ARG A 42 -19.89 11.02 4.92
N GLN A 43 -19.14 11.44 5.94
CA GLN A 43 -18.00 10.68 6.45
C GLN A 43 -18.44 9.36 7.11
N LEU A 44 -19.53 9.37 7.88
CA LEU A 44 -20.14 8.17 8.45
C LEU A 44 -20.56 7.21 7.33
N SER A 45 -21.32 7.69 6.33
CA SER A 45 -21.77 6.85 5.21
C SER A 45 -20.63 6.31 4.34
N ALA A 46 -19.50 7.02 4.26
CA ALA A 46 -18.28 6.51 3.62
C ALA A 46 -17.65 5.37 4.46
N SER A 47 -17.47 5.60 5.76
CA SER A 47 -16.92 4.61 6.70
C SER A 47 -17.79 3.35 6.81
N GLU A 48 -19.12 3.49 6.83
CA GLU A 48 -20.06 2.37 6.81
C GLU A 48 -19.92 1.52 5.54
N LYS A 49 -19.72 2.14 4.36
CA LYS A 49 -19.49 1.43 3.10
C LYS A 49 -18.14 0.72 3.07
N GLU A 50 -17.09 1.36 3.56
CA GLU A 50 -15.76 0.74 3.69
C GLU A 50 -15.80 -0.45 4.65
N LEU A 51 -16.48 -0.32 5.79
CA LEU A 51 -16.69 -1.39 6.75
C LEU A 51 -17.53 -2.54 6.17
N GLN A 52 -18.58 -2.23 5.40
CA GLN A 52 -19.36 -3.24 4.70
C GLN A 52 -18.53 -3.97 3.63
N GLN A 53 -17.73 -3.27 2.83
CA GLN A 53 -16.82 -3.89 1.85
C GLN A 53 -15.76 -4.76 2.53
N ALA A 54 -15.20 -4.33 3.65
CA ALA A 54 -14.27 -5.11 4.44
C ALA A 54 -14.92 -6.38 5.02
N ALA A 55 -16.17 -6.30 5.48
CA ALA A 55 -16.94 -7.45 5.95
C ALA A 55 -17.28 -8.43 4.82
N GLU A 56 -17.68 -7.94 3.64
CA GLU A 56 -17.95 -8.76 2.45
C GLU A 56 -16.68 -9.49 1.98
N TYR A 57 -15.54 -8.78 1.94
CA TYR A 57 -14.23 -9.37 1.62
C TYR A 57 -13.79 -10.41 2.67
N GLY A 58 -13.97 -10.12 3.96
CA GLY A 58 -13.69 -11.06 5.05
C GLY A 58 -14.55 -12.33 4.97
N MET A 59 -15.84 -12.19 4.64
CA MET A 59 -16.74 -13.33 4.40
C MET A 59 -16.35 -14.15 3.17
N GLN A 60 -15.84 -13.52 2.11
CA GLN A 60 -15.32 -14.22 0.95
C GLN A 60 -14.04 -15.01 1.29
N LEU A 61 -13.12 -14.40 2.05
CA LEU A 61 -11.92 -15.06 2.57
C LEU A 61 -12.27 -16.29 3.43
N LEU A 62 -13.25 -16.17 4.33
CA LEU A 62 -13.73 -17.30 5.14
C LEU A 62 -14.25 -18.45 4.27
N ARG A 63 -15.11 -18.16 3.28
CA ARG A 63 -15.58 -19.20 2.33
C ARG A 63 -14.44 -19.89 1.57
N THR A 64 -13.47 -19.13 1.08
CA THR A 64 -12.30 -19.73 0.40
C THR A 64 -11.44 -20.57 1.35
N ASN A 65 -11.39 -20.23 2.65
CA ASN A 65 -10.71 -21.02 3.66
C ASN A 65 -11.48 -22.31 4.00
N ASP A 66 -12.80 -22.26 4.08
CA ASP A 66 -13.66 -23.44 4.23
C ASP A 66 -13.51 -24.39 3.02
N GLU A 67 -13.49 -23.85 1.80
CA GLU A 67 -13.25 -24.60 0.56
C GLU A 67 -11.85 -25.25 0.54
N LEU A 68 -10.80 -24.51 0.93
CA LEU A 68 -9.44 -25.05 1.05
C LEU A 68 -9.33 -26.12 2.15
N THR A 69 -10.01 -25.94 3.27
CA THR A 69 -10.07 -26.93 4.36
C THR A 69 -10.76 -28.21 3.88
N ALA A 70 -11.84 -28.08 3.09
CA ALA A 70 -12.54 -29.22 2.50
C ALA A 70 -11.72 -29.95 1.42
N THR A 71 -10.90 -29.25 0.63
CA THR A 71 -10.01 -29.91 -0.34
C THR A 71 -8.83 -30.60 0.36
N ILE A 72 -8.23 -29.99 1.38
CA ILE A 72 -7.19 -30.62 2.21
C ILE A 72 -7.73 -31.91 2.86
N ALA A 73 -8.91 -31.87 3.48
CA ALA A 73 -9.52 -33.06 4.08
C ALA A 73 -9.79 -34.18 3.06
N ARG A 74 -10.20 -33.84 1.83
CA ARG A 74 -10.37 -34.82 0.75
C ARG A 74 -9.05 -35.45 0.33
N LEU A 75 -8.02 -34.65 0.11
CA LEU A 75 -6.68 -35.12 -0.26
C LEU A 75 -6.04 -35.99 0.83
N GLN A 76 -6.33 -35.71 2.11
CA GLN A 76 -5.92 -36.57 3.23
C GLN A 76 -6.58 -37.94 3.15
N VAL A 77 -7.90 -38.01 2.93
CA VAL A 77 -8.61 -39.30 2.76
C VAL A 77 -8.12 -40.06 1.52
N GLU A 78 -7.92 -39.38 0.39
CA GLU A 78 -7.36 -40.00 -0.83
C GLU A 78 -5.96 -40.57 -0.57
N HIS A 79 -5.09 -39.84 0.15
CA HIS A 79 -3.77 -40.31 0.52
C HIS A 79 -3.81 -41.52 1.48
N GLU A 80 -4.67 -41.47 2.52
CA GLU A 80 -4.86 -42.59 3.44
C GLU A 80 -5.35 -43.85 2.72
N VAL A 81 -6.31 -43.71 1.79
CA VAL A 81 -6.79 -44.82 0.95
C VAL A 81 -5.64 -45.41 0.13
N SER A 82 -4.89 -44.61 -0.63
CA SER A 82 -3.75 -45.10 -1.42
C SER A 82 -2.67 -45.76 -0.55
N VAL A 83 -2.41 -45.26 0.66
CA VAL A 83 -1.48 -45.90 1.61
C VAL A 83 -2.01 -47.27 2.06
N THR A 84 -3.31 -47.40 2.35
CA THR A 84 -3.89 -48.70 2.72
C THR A 84 -3.92 -49.70 1.57
N GLU A 85 -4.16 -49.25 0.33
CA GLU A 85 -4.11 -50.07 -0.87
C GLU A 85 -2.69 -50.62 -1.13
N LEU A 86 -1.69 -49.73 -1.16
CA LEU A 86 -0.27 -50.11 -1.32
C LEU A 86 0.21 -51.05 -0.19
N HIS A 87 -0.27 -50.85 1.04
CA HIS A 87 0.04 -51.74 2.15
C HIS A 87 -0.61 -53.13 1.97
N GLY A 88 -1.83 -53.17 1.44
CA GLY A 88 -2.51 -54.41 1.05
C GLY A 88 -1.77 -55.17 -0.05
N GLU A 89 -1.30 -54.47 -1.09
CA GLU A 89 -0.49 -55.03 -2.19
C GLU A 89 0.87 -55.53 -1.72
N LEU A 90 1.56 -54.79 -0.84
CA LEU A 90 2.81 -55.24 -0.23
C LEU A 90 2.57 -56.56 0.54
N HIS A 91 1.48 -56.67 1.29
CA HIS A 91 1.13 -57.90 2.00
C HIS A 91 0.68 -59.05 1.08
N THR A 92 0.07 -58.82 -0.09
CA THR A 92 -0.19 -59.90 -1.06
C THR A 92 1.10 -60.39 -1.69
N LEU A 93 1.98 -59.48 -2.12
CA LEU A 93 3.30 -59.80 -2.68
C LEU A 93 4.19 -60.53 -1.67
N GLN A 94 4.21 -60.11 -0.40
CA GLN A 94 4.97 -60.76 0.66
C GLN A 94 4.49 -62.20 0.91
N ARG A 95 3.17 -62.44 0.89
CA ARG A 95 2.60 -63.79 0.95
C ARG A 95 2.98 -64.63 -0.27
N HIS A 96 2.95 -64.05 -1.47
CA HIS A 96 3.28 -64.76 -2.71
C HIS A 96 4.77 -65.10 -2.81
N LEU A 97 5.65 -64.22 -2.30
CA LEU A 97 7.07 -64.50 -2.13
C LEU A 97 7.29 -65.64 -1.12
N GLY A 98 6.51 -65.68 -0.04
CA GLY A 98 6.51 -66.80 0.91
C GLY A 98 6.11 -68.14 0.28
N THR A 99 5.05 -68.18 -0.54
CA THR A 99 4.65 -69.42 -1.24
C THR A 99 5.69 -69.86 -2.27
N MET A 100 6.25 -68.93 -3.05
CA MET A 100 7.31 -69.23 -4.02
C MET A 100 8.61 -69.73 -3.35
N GLN A 101 8.93 -69.23 -2.15
CA GLN A 101 10.04 -69.75 -1.36
C GLN A 101 9.78 -71.18 -0.89
N GLN A 102 8.58 -71.47 -0.38
CA GLN A 102 8.17 -72.83 0.00
C GLN A 102 8.22 -73.80 -1.19
N GLU A 103 7.65 -73.42 -2.33
CA GLU A 103 7.69 -74.24 -3.56
C GLU A 103 9.13 -74.55 -3.97
N ARG A 104 9.99 -73.54 -4.08
CA ARG A 104 11.43 -73.70 -4.38
C ARG A 104 12.08 -74.69 -3.41
N ASP A 105 11.79 -74.61 -2.12
CA ASP A 105 12.43 -75.46 -1.12
C ASP A 105 11.88 -76.90 -1.15
N THR A 106 10.59 -77.11 -1.49
CA THR A 106 10.07 -78.45 -1.81
C THR A 106 10.69 -79.05 -3.09
N TRP A 107 10.97 -78.23 -4.10
CA TRP A 107 11.66 -78.69 -5.32
C TRP A 107 13.11 -79.07 -5.05
N LYS A 108 13.83 -78.33 -4.21
CA LYS A 108 15.18 -78.72 -3.75
C LYS A 108 15.16 -80.06 -3.03
N GLN A 109 14.17 -80.30 -2.15
CA GLN A 109 14.03 -81.57 -1.45
C GLN A 109 13.79 -82.73 -2.44
N LYS A 110 12.81 -82.59 -3.35
CA LYS A 110 12.55 -83.60 -4.40
C LYS A 110 13.77 -83.89 -5.27
N PHE A 111 14.57 -82.87 -5.56
CA PHE A 111 15.81 -83.05 -6.34
C PHE A 111 16.84 -83.87 -5.56
N ALA A 112 17.02 -83.62 -4.26
CA ALA A 112 17.90 -84.43 -3.41
C ALA A 112 17.42 -85.90 -3.30
N GLU A 113 16.10 -86.12 -3.11
CA GLU A 113 15.50 -87.45 -3.08
C GLU A 113 15.71 -88.22 -4.40
N LEU A 114 15.66 -87.53 -5.55
CA LEU A 114 15.96 -88.10 -6.87
C LEU A 114 17.45 -88.40 -7.06
N ASP A 115 18.35 -87.55 -6.57
CA ASP A 115 19.81 -87.73 -6.66
C ASP A 115 20.29 -88.92 -5.81
N GLU A 116 19.73 -89.08 -4.61
CA GLU A 116 19.90 -90.28 -3.77
C GLU A 116 19.36 -91.55 -4.47
N SER A 117 18.17 -91.47 -5.07
CA SER A 117 17.54 -92.57 -5.80
C SER A 117 18.37 -93.00 -7.02
N LEU A 118 18.90 -92.04 -7.78
CA LEU A 118 19.77 -92.27 -8.93
C LEU A 118 21.09 -92.91 -8.50
N SER A 119 21.70 -92.41 -7.42
CA SER A 119 22.93 -92.96 -6.84
C SER A 119 22.76 -94.42 -6.39
N SER A 120 21.62 -94.73 -5.78
CA SER A 120 21.24 -96.11 -5.40
C SER A 120 20.99 -97.01 -6.62
N HIS A 121 20.31 -96.50 -7.65
CA HIS A 121 20.08 -97.25 -8.88
C HIS A 121 21.39 -97.55 -9.62
N MET A 122 22.32 -96.59 -9.69
CA MET A 122 23.65 -96.82 -10.27
C MET A 122 24.45 -97.89 -9.51
N HIS A 123 24.37 -97.94 -8.18
CA HIS A 123 24.96 -99.04 -7.39
C HIS A 123 24.32 -100.39 -7.72
N THR A 124 23.00 -100.42 -7.90
CA THR A 124 22.26 -101.64 -8.25
C THR A 124 22.59 -102.13 -9.66
N CYS A 125 22.70 -101.23 -10.65
CA CYS A 125 23.12 -101.56 -12.01
C CYS A 125 24.57 -102.04 -12.09
N ALA A 126 25.48 -101.45 -11.29
CA ALA A 126 26.86 -101.93 -11.18
C ALA A 126 26.94 -103.37 -10.64
N GLN A 127 26.00 -103.79 -9.80
CA GLN A 127 25.88 -105.17 -9.31
C GLN A 127 25.18 -106.10 -10.32
N ALA A 128 24.20 -105.59 -11.08
CA ALA A 128 23.45 -106.37 -12.07
C ALA A 128 24.28 -106.79 -13.30
N SER A 129 25.36 -106.06 -13.62
CA SER A 129 26.20 -106.30 -14.82
C SER A 129 27.01 -107.62 -14.82
N ILE A 130 26.80 -108.51 -13.84
CA ILE A 130 27.55 -109.78 -13.69
C ILE A 130 26.80 -111.00 -14.28
N HIS A 131 25.49 -110.90 -14.56
CA HIS A 131 24.68 -112.07 -14.92
C HIS A 131 23.66 -111.85 -16.05
N ALA A 132 24.03 -112.19 -17.29
CA ALA A 132 23.12 -112.72 -18.33
C ALA A 132 23.91 -113.36 -19.49
N ASN A 133 23.66 -114.64 -19.81
CA ASN A 133 24.22 -115.31 -21.00
C ASN A 133 23.31 -116.48 -21.46
N ALA A 134 22.68 -116.33 -22.63
CA ALA A 134 21.87 -117.31 -23.41
C ALA A 134 21.29 -116.56 -24.64
N SER A 135 20.81 -117.14 -25.74
CA SER A 135 20.99 -118.44 -26.44
C SER A 135 20.18 -118.36 -27.77
N PRO A 136 20.73 -118.60 -28.97
CA PRO A 136 20.56 -117.62 -30.06
C PRO A 136 19.30 -117.67 -30.93
N ASP A 137 18.58 -118.80 -31.03
CA ASP A 137 17.78 -119.08 -32.25
C ASP A 137 16.26 -118.85 -32.12
N GLU A 138 15.64 -119.16 -30.96
CA GLU A 138 14.32 -118.57 -30.62
C GLU A 138 14.46 -117.07 -30.30
N GLN A 139 15.66 -116.65 -29.90
CA GLN A 139 15.94 -115.25 -29.66
C GLN A 139 15.88 -114.40 -30.92
N LEU A 140 16.24 -114.88 -32.12
CA LEU A 140 16.21 -114.03 -33.32
C LEU A 140 14.78 -113.68 -33.76
N THR A 141 13.83 -114.62 -33.67
CA THR A 141 12.41 -114.37 -33.99
C THR A 141 11.72 -113.57 -32.88
N GLN A 142 12.03 -113.86 -31.61
CA GLN A 142 11.52 -113.09 -30.49
C GLN A 142 12.14 -111.68 -30.45
N GLN A 143 13.43 -111.53 -30.79
CA GLN A 143 14.09 -110.24 -30.98
C GLN A 143 13.42 -109.46 -32.11
N LEU A 144 13.20 -110.06 -33.28
CA LEU A 144 12.52 -109.38 -34.39
C LEU A 144 11.11 -108.91 -34.01
N ALA A 145 10.38 -109.71 -33.22
CA ALA A 145 9.09 -109.30 -32.67
C ALA A 145 9.24 -108.13 -31.68
N THR A 146 10.21 -108.19 -30.75
CA THR A 146 10.45 -107.11 -29.79
C THR A 146 11.02 -105.83 -30.43
N THR A 147 11.81 -105.92 -31.49
CA THR A 147 12.32 -104.75 -32.23
C THR A 147 11.24 -104.15 -33.12
N SER A 148 10.31 -104.96 -33.65
CA SER A 148 9.13 -104.48 -34.36
C SER A 148 8.17 -103.74 -33.42
N THR A 149 7.88 -104.28 -32.23
CA THR A 149 7.09 -103.57 -31.22
C THR A 149 7.81 -102.33 -30.70
N ALA A 150 9.11 -102.43 -30.37
CA ALA A 150 9.89 -101.26 -29.92
C ALA A 150 10.03 -100.18 -31.01
N LEU A 151 10.03 -100.55 -32.30
CA LEU A 151 9.98 -99.58 -33.40
C LEU A 151 8.61 -98.88 -33.45
N GLY A 152 7.51 -99.62 -33.31
CA GLY A 152 6.17 -99.03 -33.23
C GLY A 152 5.98 -98.12 -32.01
N ASP A 153 6.48 -98.55 -30.85
CA ASP A 153 6.50 -97.75 -29.63
C ASP A 153 7.34 -96.47 -29.81
N ALA A 154 8.52 -96.58 -30.44
CA ALA A 154 9.38 -95.43 -30.75
C ALA A 154 8.78 -94.48 -31.81
N GLU A 155 8.10 -95.00 -32.85
CA GLU A 155 7.36 -94.18 -33.82
C GLU A 155 6.22 -93.41 -33.14
N GLN A 156 5.51 -94.06 -32.21
CA GLN A 156 4.44 -93.43 -31.43
C GLN A 156 4.98 -92.43 -30.40
N GLU A 157 6.14 -92.69 -29.77
CA GLU A 157 6.85 -91.74 -28.91
C GLU A 157 7.33 -90.52 -29.71
N ILE A 158 7.91 -90.70 -30.90
CA ILE A 158 8.30 -89.62 -31.81
C ILE A 158 7.08 -88.78 -32.20
N ALA A 159 5.95 -89.41 -32.54
CA ALA A 159 4.71 -88.69 -32.85
C ALA A 159 4.20 -87.86 -31.66
N ALA A 160 4.24 -88.40 -30.44
CA ALA A 160 3.88 -87.67 -29.23
C ALA A 160 4.84 -86.49 -28.95
N LEU A 161 6.15 -86.71 -29.13
CA LEU A 161 7.17 -85.67 -28.98
C LEU A 161 7.03 -84.54 -30.01
N VAL A 162 6.59 -84.83 -31.24
CA VAL A 162 6.31 -83.80 -32.26
C VAL A 162 5.13 -82.93 -31.85
N VAL A 163 4.01 -83.54 -31.43
CA VAL A 163 2.83 -82.80 -30.94
C VAL A 163 3.18 -81.93 -29.73
N GLU A 164 3.97 -82.46 -28.80
CA GLU A 164 4.45 -81.72 -27.63
C GLU A 164 5.42 -80.59 -28.01
N ASN A 165 6.29 -80.78 -29.01
CA ASN A 165 7.18 -79.73 -29.50
C ASN A 165 6.39 -78.57 -30.13
N ASP A 166 5.35 -78.86 -30.92
CA ASP A 166 4.50 -77.83 -31.51
C ASP A 166 3.62 -77.12 -30.47
N ARG A 167 3.16 -77.84 -29.43
CA ARG A 167 2.52 -77.24 -28.25
C ARG A 167 3.45 -76.26 -27.53
N LEU A 168 4.71 -76.66 -27.30
CA LEU A 168 5.73 -75.80 -26.67
C LEU A 168 6.12 -74.60 -27.55
N ARG A 169 6.18 -74.77 -28.89
CA ARG A 169 6.40 -73.66 -29.84
C ARG A 169 5.28 -72.63 -29.79
N ALA A 170 4.01 -73.08 -29.70
CA ALA A 170 2.85 -72.20 -29.55
C ALA A 170 2.86 -71.46 -28.19
N GLN A 171 3.26 -72.13 -27.11
CA GLN A 171 3.45 -71.44 -25.82
C GLN A 171 4.59 -70.42 -25.87
N LEU A 172 5.71 -70.73 -26.52
CA LEU A 172 6.81 -69.79 -26.72
C LEU A 172 6.42 -68.58 -27.60
N SER A 173 5.54 -68.75 -28.58
CA SER A 173 5.06 -67.63 -29.40
C SER A 173 4.09 -66.73 -28.63
N SER A 174 3.21 -67.30 -27.80
CA SER A 174 2.33 -66.56 -26.87
C SER A 174 3.14 -65.76 -25.86
N ALA A 175 4.05 -66.41 -25.12
CA ALA A 175 4.90 -65.74 -24.14
C ALA A 175 5.75 -64.62 -24.76
N ARG A 176 6.22 -64.78 -26.01
CA ARG A 176 6.91 -63.71 -26.74
C ARG A 176 6.00 -62.55 -27.15
N ALA A 177 4.71 -62.77 -27.34
CA ALA A 177 3.73 -61.70 -27.56
C ALA A 177 3.44 -60.96 -26.26
N GLU A 178 3.13 -61.69 -25.18
CA GLU A 178 2.89 -61.15 -23.84
C GLU A 178 4.06 -60.30 -23.34
N ILE A 179 5.31 -60.74 -23.56
CA ILE A 179 6.52 -59.96 -23.24
C ILE A 179 6.62 -58.67 -24.06
N ARG A 180 6.17 -58.63 -25.32
CA ARG A 180 6.17 -57.39 -26.12
C ARG A 180 5.11 -56.42 -25.62
N ASP A 181 3.91 -56.92 -25.34
CA ASP A 181 2.81 -56.10 -24.84
C ASP A 181 3.15 -55.53 -23.45
N ALA A 182 3.73 -56.33 -22.57
CA ALA A 182 4.24 -55.88 -21.27
C ALA A 182 5.31 -54.78 -21.40
N HIS A 183 6.24 -54.91 -22.36
CA HIS A 183 7.23 -53.86 -22.62
C HIS A 183 6.61 -52.56 -23.14
N GLU A 184 5.63 -52.60 -24.05
CA GLU A 184 4.98 -51.36 -24.52
C GLU A 184 4.11 -50.73 -23.42
N GLN A 185 3.43 -51.53 -22.59
CA GLN A 185 2.72 -51.02 -21.40
C GLN A 185 3.68 -50.34 -20.41
N LEU A 186 4.84 -50.94 -20.12
CA LEU A 186 5.88 -50.30 -19.31
C LEU A 186 6.40 -49.01 -19.95
N ARG A 187 6.54 -48.97 -21.29
CA ARG A 187 6.99 -47.78 -22.03
C ARG A 187 5.97 -46.65 -21.97
N ILE A 188 4.68 -46.96 -22.12
CA ILE A 188 3.56 -46.01 -22.00
C ILE A 188 3.47 -45.48 -20.57
N ASN A 189 3.53 -46.36 -19.57
CA ASN A 189 3.48 -45.97 -18.15
C ASN A 189 4.69 -45.11 -17.75
N ALA A 190 5.90 -45.44 -18.21
CA ALA A 190 7.09 -44.61 -17.99
C ALA A 190 6.96 -43.23 -18.64
N LYS A 191 6.33 -43.15 -19.83
CA LYS A 191 6.05 -41.86 -20.47
C LYS A 191 5.02 -41.05 -19.67
N LEU A 192 3.89 -41.64 -19.28
CA LEU A 192 2.87 -40.99 -18.44
C LEU A 192 3.44 -40.51 -17.10
N GLY A 193 4.35 -41.29 -16.50
CA GLY A 193 5.08 -40.89 -15.30
C GLY A 193 5.97 -39.66 -15.52
N ASN A 194 6.68 -39.58 -16.64
CA ASN A 194 7.49 -38.40 -16.99
C ASN A 194 6.61 -37.19 -17.31
N ASP A 195 5.60 -37.34 -18.16
CA ASP A 195 4.68 -36.27 -18.58
C ASP A 195 3.94 -35.66 -17.36
N SER A 196 3.56 -36.50 -16.38
CA SER A 196 2.95 -36.04 -15.12
C SER A 196 3.95 -35.40 -14.14
N ALA A 197 5.19 -35.89 -14.07
CA ALA A 197 6.25 -35.24 -13.28
C ALA A 197 6.62 -33.86 -13.85
N GLU A 198 6.67 -33.71 -15.18
CA GLU A 198 6.91 -32.43 -15.86
C GLU A 198 5.78 -31.43 -15.56
N ALA A 199 4.51 -31.87 -15.69
CA ALA A 199 3.35 -31.04 -15.34
C ALA A 199 3.35 -30.58 -13.86
N LEU A 200 3.79 -31.43 -12.92
CA LEU A 200 3.94 -31.04 -11.51
C LEU A 200 5.07 -30.03 -11.27
N VAL A 201 6.16 -30.12 -12.05
CA VAL A 201 7.27 -29.15 -11.99
C VAL A 201 6.84 -27.79 -12.54
N ASP A 202 6.12 -27.76 -13.66
CA ASP A 202 5.62 -26.51 -14.23
C ASP A 202 4.54 -25.86 -13.35
N TYR A 203 3.63 -26.65 -12.77
CA TYR A 203 2.67 -26.16 -11.77
C TYR A 203 3.34 -25.57 -10.53
N ARG A 204 4.41 -26.22 -10.03
CA ARG A 204 5.22 -25.69 -8.93
C ARG A 204 5.87 -24.35 -9.32
N ARG A 205 6.45 -24.24 -10.52
CA ARG A 205 7.06 -23.00 -11.01
C ARG A 205 6.05 -21.85 -11.06
N GLU A 206 4.88 -22.09 -11.63
CA GLU A 206 3.79 -21.10 -11.68
C GLU A 206 3.35 -20.64 -10.28
N MET A 207 3.25 -21.56 -9.32
CA MET A 207 2.93 -21.22 -7.93
C MET A 207 4.05 -20.44 -7.22
N ASP A 208 5.31 -20.78 -7.46
CA ASP A 208 6.47 -20.04 -6.94
C ASP A 208 6.54 -18.61 -7.55
N ASP A 209 6.22 -18.45 -8.83
CA ASP A 209 6.12 -17.14 -9.51
C ASP A 209 4.95 -16.30 -8.97
N GLN A 210 3.78 -16.90 -8.74
CA GLN A 210 2.64 -16.24 -8.09
C GLN A 210 2.96 -15.81 -6.65
N LEU A 211 3.67 -16.66 -5.88
CA LEU A 211 4.15 -16.35 -4.54
C LEU A 211 5.13 -15.15 -4.57
N HIS A 212 6.07 -15.12 -5.50
CA HIS A 212 7.00 -14.00 -5.67
C HIS A 212 6.30 -12.70 -6.09
N ALA A 213 5.28 -12.76 -6.96
CA ALA A 213 4.46 -11.61 -7.31
C ALA A 213 3.68 -11.07 -6.10
N ALA A 214 3.06 -11.95 -5.30
CA ALA A 214 2.35 -11.59 -4.07
C ALA A 214 3.30 -10.97 -3.02
N GLN A 215 4.46 -11.58 -2.78
CA GLN A 215 5.50 -11.03 -1.88
C GLN A 215 5.98 -9.65 -2.33
N SER A 216 6.13 -9.43 -3.64
CA SER A 216 6.52 -8.12 -4.19
C SER A 216 5.44 -7.06 -3.97
N LYS A 217 4.16 -7.43 -4.14
CA LYS A 217 3.02 -6.54 -3.82
C LYS A 217 2.95 -6.21 -2.32
N VAL A 218 3.18 -7.18 -1.43
CA VAL A 218 3.23 -6.95 0.02
C VAL A 218 4.35 -5.98 0.39
N LYS A 219 5.57 -6.15 -0.15
CA LYS A 219 6.68 -5.22 0.08
C LYS A 219 6.36 -3.79 -0.39
N TRP A 220 5.69 -3.63 -1.52
CA TRP A 220 5.27 -2.33 -2.03
C TRP A 220 4.18 -1.67 -1.15
N LEU A 221 3.21 -2.45 -0.68
CA LEU A 221 2.19 -1.97 0.26
C LEU A 221 2.81 -1.56 1.61
N GLN A 222 3.82 -2.29 2.10
CA GLN A 222 4.55 -1.90 3.30
C GLN A 222 5.27 -0.55 3.11
N GLN A 223 5.95 -0.35 1.98
CA GLN A 223 6.61 0.93 1.67
C GLN A 223 5.63 2.11 1.61
N LEU A 224 4.40 1.88 1.13
CA LEU A 224 3.34 2.89 1.17
C LEU A 224 2.83 3.18 2.58
N LEU A 225 2.70 2.15 3.42
CA LEU A 225 2.33 2.31 4.83
C LEU A 225 3.40 3.14 5.57
N ASP A 226 4.67 2.76 5.44
CA ASP A 226 5.81 3.46 6.06
C ASP A 226 5.86 4.95 5.63
N ALA A 227 5.62 5.23 4.35
CA ALA A 227 5.56 6.60 3.83
C ALA A 227 4.34 7.38 4.36
N ARG A 228 3.18 6.72 4.51
CA ARG A 228 1.95 7.32 5.06
C ARG A 228 2.13 7.64 6.55
N ASP A 229 2.76 6.75 7.31
CA ASP A 229 3.04 6.96 8.75
C ASP A 229 4.09 8.05 8.98
N GLN A 230 5.06 8.20 8.05
CA GLN A 230 5.98 9.33 8.04
C GLN A 230 5.25 10.67 7.81
N VAL A 231 4.30 10.73 6.88
CA VAL A 231 3.47 11.93 6.62
C VAL A 231 2.55 12.24 7.79
N GLU A 232 1.92 11.22 8.40
CA GLU A 232 1.10 11.40 9.61
C GLU A 232 1.93 11.96 10.77
N SER A 233 3.15 11.45 10.97
CA SER A 233 4.10 11.98 11.97
C SER A 233 4.47 13.44 11.73
N GLN A 234 4.73 13.83 10.48
CA GLN A 234 5.02 15.22 10.10
C GLN A 234 3.82 16.14 10.32
N LEU A 235 2.60 15.66 10.03
CA LEU A 235 1.37 16.41 10.26
C LEU A 235 1.10 16.59 11.77
N HIS A 236 1.29 15.56 12.59
CA HIS A 236 1.19 15.69 14.05
C HIS A 236 2.21 16.67 14.62
N GLN A 237 3.46 16.64 14.15
CA GLN A 237 4.47 17.62 14.56
C GLN A 237 4.03 19.04 14.20
N LYS A 238 3.59 19.26 12.94
CA LYS A 238 3.14 20.59 12.49
C LYS A 238 1.88 21.07 13.21
N ILE A 239 0.97 20.18 13.60
CA ILE A 239 -0.20 20.51 14.43
C ILE A 239 0.29 21.01 15.80
N ASN A 240 1.21 20.29 16.45
CA ASN A 240 1.75 20.70 17.75
C ASN A 240 2.47 22.06 17.67
N ASP A 241 3.30 22.27 16.65
CA ASP A 241 4.00 23.54 16.43
C ASP A 241 3.01 24.72 16.27
N LEU A 242 1.95 24.53 15.47
CA LEU A 242 0.89 25.53 15.30
C LEU A 242 0.04 25.73 16.57
N THR A 243 -0.22 24.68 17.36
CA THR A 243 -0.89 24.82 18.66
C THR A 243 -0.08 25.69 19.61
N LEU A 244 1.24 25.48 19.68
CA LEU A 244 2.13 26.32 20.50
C LEU A 244 2.19 27.78 20.01
N GLU A 245 2.16 28.02 18.69
CA GLU A 245 2.10 29.37 18.12
C GLU A 245 0.77 30.09 18.41
N VAL A 246 -0.35 29.36 18.37
CA VAL A 246 -1.68 29.86 18.77
C VAL A 246 -1.74 30.15 20.28
N GLU A 247 -1.20 29.28 21.13
CA GLU A 247 -1.11 29.52 22.58
C GLU A 247 -0.23 30.75 22.88
N ALA A 248 0.94 30.85 22.26
CA ALA A 248 1.83 32.00 22.41
C ALA A 248 1.15 33.31 22.01
N SER A 249 0.54 33.37 20.83
CA SER A 249 -0.18 34.57 20.36
C SER A 249 -1.42 34.89 21.20
N SER A 250 -2.12 33.88 21.74
CA SER A 250 -3.21 34.10 22.71
C SER A 250 -2.70 34.76 24.00
N THR A 251 -1.61 34.27 24.59
CA THR A 251 -1.03 34.90 25.80
C THR A 251 -0.53 36.32 25.54
N GLU A 252 0.01 36.60 24.35
CA GLU A 252 0.40 37.96 23.96
C GLU A 252 -0.84 38.87 23.84
N PHE A 253 -1.92 38.40 23.21
CA PHE A 253 -3.18 39.12 23.09
C PHE A 253 -3.82 39.41 24.45
N GLU A 254 -3.86 38.41 25.36
CA GLU A 254 -4.32 38.59 26.74
C GLU A 254 -3.49 39.64 27.48
N SER A 255 -2.17 39.63 27.33
CA SER A 255 -1.29 40.63 27.96
C SER A 255 -1.58 42.06 27.47
N LYS A 256 -1.82 42.23 26.16
CA LYS A 256 -2.21 43.51 25.54
C LYS A 256 -3.61 43.95 25.97
N SER A 257 -4.56 43.03 26.06
CA SER A 257 -5.92 43.29 26.54
C SER A 257 -5.92 43.75 28.00
N ASN A 258 -5.19 43.06 28.88
CA ASN A 258 -5.01 43.44 30.29
C ASN A 258 -4.35 44.83 30.44
N LEU A 259 -3.34 45.13 29.62
CA LEU A 259 -2.71 46.45 29.60
C LEU A 259 -3.69 47.55 29.15
N MET A 260 -4.46 47.31 28.09
CA MET A 260 -5.49 48.23 27.59
C MET A 260 -6.57 48.47 28.65
N GLN A 261 -7.04 47.43 29.34
CA GLN A 261 -8.02 47.54 30.42
C GLN A 261 -7.46 48.34 31.60
N SER A 262 -6.19 48.16 31.96
CA SER A 262 -5.50 48.98 32.98
C SER A 262 -5.39 50.45 32.55
N MET A 263 -5.11 50.73 31.27
CA MET A 263 -5.11 52.09 30.74
C MET A 263 -6.51 52.72 30.79
N LEU A 264 -7.55 52.01 30.37
CA LEU A 264 -8.94 52.50 30.45
C LEU A 264 -9.37 52.80 31.89
N GLN A 265 -8.98 51.97 32.87
CA GLN A 265 -9.21 52.25 34.28
C GLN A 265 -8.48 53.50 34.77
N LYS A 266 -7.24 53.75 34.29
CA LYS A 266 -6.48 54.98 34.59
C LYS A 266 -7.13 56.21 33.94
N CYS A 267 -7.59 56.12 32.69
CA CYS A 267 -8.33 57.21 32.02
C CYS A 267 -9.62 57.53 32.78
N ALA A 268 -10.46 56.53 33.09
CA ALA A 268 -11.69 56.72 33.87
C ALA A 268 -11.46 57.27 35.29
N ARG A 269 -10.26 57.06 35.86
CA ARG A 269 -9.84 57.70 37.11
C ARG A 269 -9.44 59.17 36.88
N LEU A 270 -8.63 59.45 35.86
CA LEU A 270 -8.21 60.81 35.52
C LEU A 270 -9.39 61.68 35.09
N GLU A 271 -10.38 61.13 34.39
CA GLU A 271 -11.64 61.81 34.06
C GLU A 271 -12.42 62.21 35.31
N LYS A 272 -12.44 61.37 36.35
CA LYS A 272 -13.04 61.71 37.65
C LYS A 272 -12.23 62.78 38.38
N GLU A 273 -10.90 62.67 38.39
CA GLU A 273 -10.02 63.68 39.00
C GLU A 273 -10.12 65.04 38.29
N LEU A 274 -10.24 65.05 36.95
CA LEU A 274 -10.51 66.23 36.13
C LEU A 274 -11.91 66.80 36.40
N SER A 275 -12.96 65.97 36.45
CA SER A 275 -14.32 66.43 36.76
C SER A 275 -14.41 67.06 38.15
N VAL A 276 -13.71 66.50 39.15
CA VAL A 276 -13.57 67.12 40.47
C VAL A 276 -12.79 68.43 40.40
N PHE A 277 -11.72 68.50 39.60
CA PHE A 277 -10.96 69.74 39.40
C PHE A 277 -11.79 70.83 38.72
N GLU A 278 -12.54 70.51 37.67
CA GLU A 278 -13.49 71.42 37.01
C GLU A 278 -14.56 71.89 37.99
N GLN A 279 -15.10 71.02 38.84
CA GLN A 279 -16.07 71.38 39.87
C GLN A 279 -15.46 72.32 40.93
N VAL A 280 -14.20 72.10 41.32
CA VAL A 280 -13.47 73.00 42.24
C VAL A 280 -13.17 74.35 41.58
N MET A 281 -12.72 74.36 40.32
CA MET A 281 -12.48 75.57 39.53
C MET A 281 -13.76 76.40 39.35
N SER A 282 -14.85 75.75 38.95
CA SER A 282 -16.17 76.38 38.75
C SER A 282 -16.73 76.96 40.05
N ASN A 283 -16.45 76.32 41.20
CA ASN A 283 -16.81 76.83 42.52
C ASN A 283 -15.89 77.94 43.06
N GLN A 284 -14.73 78.22 42.43
CA GLN A 284 -13.75 79.20 42.93
C GLN A 284 -13.45 80.38 41.97
N LEU A 285 -13.83 80.32 40.69
CA LEU A 285 -13.50 81.35 39.71
C LEU A 285 -14.68 81.77 38.80
N SER A 286 -14.98 83.07 38.84
CA SER A 286 -15.76 83.78 37.82
C SER A 286 -14.98 83.82 36.49
N PRO A 287 -15.62 83.73 35.30
CA PRO A 287 -14.91 83.45 34.06
C PRO A 287 -14.11 84.64 33.53
N VAL A 288 -12.79 84.61 33.73
CA VAL A 288 -11.80 85.51 33.09
C VAL A 288 -10.69 84.68 32.46
N TYR A 289 -11.03 83.77 31.52
CA TYR A 289 -10.06 82.99 30.74
C TYR A 289 -10.60 82.59 29.35
N THR A 290 -10.91 83.57 28.50
CA THR A 290 -11.24 83.31 27.08
C THR A 290 -10.01 83.33 26.18
N SER A 291 -9.06 84.23 26.40
CA SER A 291 -7.88 84.40 25.53
C SER A 291 -6.92 83.20 25.49
N SER A 292 -6.72 82.49 26.61
CA SER A 292 -5.83 81.30 26.63
C SER A 292 -6.47 80.06 26.01
N HIS A 293 -7.80 79.96 26.02
CA HIS A 293 -8.50 78.79 25.50
C HIS A 293 -8.56 78.82 23.96
N GLU A 294 -8.78 80.01 23.39
CA GLU A 294 -8.82 80.24 21.95
C GLU A 294 -7.46 79.93 21.30
N ALA A 295 -6.35 80.43 21.85
CA ALA A 295 -5.00 80.10 21.38
C ALA A 295 -4.66 78.59 21.50
N MET A 296 -5.17 77.91 22.54
CA MET A 296 -4.98 76.46 22.71
C MET A 296 -5.83 75.64 21.72
N LEU A 297 -7.05 76.11 21.39
CA LEU A 297 -7.90 75.52 20.35
C LEU A 297 -7.31 75.73 18.95
N GLU A 298 -6.74 76.90 18.68
CA GLU A 298 -6.07 77.22 17.42
C GLU A 298 -4.84 76.33 17.23
N ALA A 299 -3.97 76.20 18.24
CA ALA A 299 -2.85 75.25 18.23
C ALA A 299 -3.30 73.80 18.02
N ALA A 300 -4.34 73.34 18.75
CA ALA A 300 -4.88 72.00 18.58
C ALA A 300 -5.54 71.78 17.20
N SER A 301 -6.01 72.84 16.53
CA SER A 301 -6.51 72.77 15.16
C SER A 301 -5.37 72.65 14.14
N PHE A 302 -4.26 73.34 14.38
CA PHE A 302 -3.04 73.27 13.58
C PHE A 302 -2.40 71.87 13.65
N ASP A 303 -2.28 71.29 14.85
CA ASP A 303 -1.77 69.93 15.05
C ASP A 303 -2.61 68.87 14.33
N ARG A 304 -3.94 69.00 14.35
CA ARG A 304 -4.84 68.11 13.58
C ARG A 304 -4.63 68.26 12.08
N LEU A 305 -4.43 69.49 11.60
CA LEU A 305 -4.20 69.77 10.19
C LEU A 305 -2.86 69.18 9.71
N GLN A 306 -1.81 69.29 10.52
CA GLN A 306 -0.51 68.67 10.26
C GLN A 306 -0.60 67.13 10.31
N SER A 307 -1.34 66.57 11.27
CA SER A 307 -1.58 65.12 11.37
C SER A 307 -2.33 64.58 10.14
N PHE A 308 -3.37 65.28 9.68
CA PHE A 308 -4.11 64.94 8.46
C PHE A 308 -3.22 65.00 7.21
N PHE A 309 -2.38 66.03 7.07
CA PHE A 309 -1.40 66.13 5.99
C PHE A 309 -0.42 64.96 5.98
N ASN A 310 0.15 64.62 7.14
CA ASN A 310 1.10 63.51 7.30
C ASN A 310 0.46 62.15 6.97
N LEU A 311 -0.77 61.90 7.41
CA LEU A 311 -1.52 60.67 7.09
C LEU A 311 -1.85 60.61 5.59
N THR A 312 -2.21 61.73 4.96
CA THR A 312 -2.44 61.81 3.51
C THR A 312 -1.16 61.50 2.73
N ALA A 313 -0.02 62.07 3.14
CA ALA A 313 1.28 61.80 2.53
C ALA A 313 1.69 60.32 2.68
N LEU A 314 1.50 59.73 3.86
CA LEU A 314 1.79 58.32 4.12
C LEU A 314 0.89 57.38 3.29
N GLY A 315 -0.39 57.71 3.16
CA GLY A 315 -1.33 56.96 2.32
C GLY A 315 -0.87 56.91 0.85
N ILE A 316 -0.49 58.06 0.30
CA ILE A 316 0.04 58.15 -1.08
C ILE A 316 1.36 57.37 -1.23
N VAL A 317 2.25 57.40 -0.23
CA VAL A 317 3.51 56.65 -0.27
C VAL A 317 3.27 55.13 -0.33
N LEU A 318 2.30 54.61 0.43
CA LEU A 318 1.94 53.19 0.41
C LEU A 318 1.19 52.81 -0.87
N GLU A 319 0.29 53.67 -1.37
CA GLU A 319 -0.44 53.46 -2.63
C GLU A 319 0.49 53.46 -3.85
N MET A 320 1.58 54.22 -3.80
CA MET A 320 2.59 54.31 -4.86
C MET A 320 3.74 53.30 -4.74
N HIS A 321 3.76 52.44 -3.71
CA HIS A 321 4.90 51.57 -3.37
C HIS A 321 6.24 52.33 -3.31
N ALA A 322 6.21 53.48 -2.63
CA ALA A 322 7.33 54.41 -2.48
C ALA A 322 8.06 54.27 -1.13
N GLU A 323 7.85 53.16 -0.41
CA GLU A 323 8.31 52.97 0.97
C GLU A 323 9.84 53.12 1.07
N GLU A 324 10.59 52.49 0.17
CA GLU A 324 12.05 52.53 0.12
C GLU A 324 12.63 53.93 -0.15
N TYR A 325 11.85 54.82 -0.80
CA TYR A 325 12.29 56.17 -1.20
C TYR A 325 11.86 57.27 -0.23
N CYS A 326 10.81 57.03 0.55
CA CYS A 326 10.13 58.06 1.34
C CYS A 326 9.99 57.72 2.83
N LEU A 327 10.25 56.48 3.28
CA LEU A 327 10.11 56.05 4.69
C LEU A 327 11.43 55.76 5.40
N ASP A 328 12.54 56.38 4.97
CA ASP A 328 13.77 56.44 5.76
C ASP A 328 13.54 57.23 7.07
N THR A 329 14.48 57.11 8.01
CA THR A 329 14.55 57.76 9.33
C THR A 329 14.36 59.29 9.34
N SER A 330 14.43 59.95 8.19
CA SER A 330 14.19 61.40 8.02
C SER A 330 12.78 61.77 7.50
N SER A 331 11.96 60.79 7.12
CA SER A 331 10.61 60.94 6.53
C SER A 331 9.68 61.90 7.28
N ARG A 332 9.59 61.79 8.61
CA ARG A 332 8.77 62.69 9.44
C ARG A 332 9.16 64.17 9.29
N LYS A 333 10.46 64.45 9.18
CA LYS A 333 10.99 65.81 8.99
C LYS A 333 10.79 66.31 7.55
N MET A 334 10.81 65.40 6.58
CA MET A 334 10.49 65.71 5.17
C MET A 334 9.04 66.15 5.02
N PHE A 335 8.07 65.40 5.56
CA PHE A 335 6.65 65.76 5.51
C PHE A 335 6.36 67.06 6.28
N GLU A 336 7.04 67.30 7.40
CA GLU A 336 6.95 68.56 8.13
C GLU A 336 7.45 69.76 7.31
N ILE A 337 8.58 69.63 6.59
CA ILE A 337 9.06 70.66 5.66
C ILE A 337 8.06 70.89 4.51
N TRP A 338 7.47 69.82 3.98
CA TRP A 338 6.47 69.94 2.91
C TRP A 338 5.17 70.58 3.38
N PHE A 339 4.72 70.29 4.60
CA PHE A 339 3.56 70.94 5.22
C PHE A 339 3.78 72.46 5.35
N GLN A 340 4.96 72.87 5.84
CA GLN A 340 5.32 74.29 5.93
C GLN A 340 5.41 74.95 4.54
N GLN A 341 5.88 74.25 3.50
CA GLN A 341 5.86 74.77 2.12
C GLN A 341 4.43 74.94 1.57
N VAL A 342 3.52 74.02 1.90
CA VAL A 342 2.12 74.04 1.50
C VAL A 342 1.38 75.23 2.12
N LEU A 343 1.65 75.50 3.41
CA LEU A 343 1.15 76.69 4.11
C LEU A 343 1.75 77.98 3.53
N ALA A 344 3.08 78.04 3.34
CA ALA A 344 3.76 79.22 2.80
C ALA A 344 3.40 79.54 1.33
N SER A 345 2.90 78.54 0.58
CA SER A 345 2.45 78.69 -0.80
C SER A 345 0.92 78.86 -0.93
N ASP A 346 0.21 78.98 0.20
CA ASP A 346 -1.26 79.11 0.32
C ASP A 346 -2.04 78.10 -0.54
N ILE A 347 -1.60 76.84 -0.50
CA ILE A 347 -2.25 75.76 -1.29
C ILE A 347 -3.46 75.27 -0.50
N PRO A 348 -4.69 75.31 -1.06
CA PRO A 348 -5.88 74.92 -0.33
C PRO A 348 -5.97 73.40 -0.14
N TYR A 349 -6.54 72.96 0.98
CA TYR A 349 -6.50 71.57 1.45
C TYR A 349 -6.95 70.51 0.41
N HIS A 350 -7.97 70.82 -0.39
CA HIS A 350 -8.48 69.93 -1.43
C HIS A 350 -7.50 69.67 -2.58
N LYS A 351 -6.40 70.44 -2.69
CA LYS A 351 -5.32 70.23 -3.67
C LYS A 351 -4.09 69.53 -3.07
N TRP A 352 -4.07 69.27 -1.77
CA TRP A 352 -2.91 68.67 -1.08
C TRP A 352 -2.58 67.28 -1.60
N TYR A 353 -3.58 66.46 -1.88
CA TYR A 353 -3.40 65.13 -2.48
C TYR A 353 -2.60 65.21 -3.79
N ALA A 354 -3.12 65.94 -4.79
CA ALA A 354 -2.47 66.06 -6.10
C ALA A 354 -1.08 66.71 -6.02
N TRP A 355 -0.87 67.68 -5.12
CA TRP A 355 0.43 68.29 -4.88
C TRP A 355 1.43 67.30 -4.24
N LEU A 356 0.98 66.52 -3.25
CA LEU A 356 1.77 65.47 -2.59
C LEU A 356 2.13 64.35 -3.57
N THR A 357 1.17 63.84 -4.35
CA THR A 357 1.45 62.83 -5.39
C THR A 357 2.53 63.34 -6.35
N HIS A 358 2.44 64.58 -6.83
CA HIS A 358 3.47 65.13 -7.72
C HIS A 358 4.83 65.28 -7.01
N ARG A 359 4.86 65.71 -5.75
CA ARG A 359 6.09 65.81 -4.94
C ARG A 359 6.74 64.44 -4.69
N ILE A 360 5.95 63.43 -4.31
CA ILE A 360 6.41 62.07 -4.03
C ILE A 360 6.94 61.43 -5.30
N THR A 361 6.23 61.52 -6.43
CA THR A 361 6.71 61.04 -7.74
C THR A 361 8.04 61.68 -8.13
N ASN A 362 8.17 63.01 -7.98
CA ASN A 362 9.43 63.70 -8.28
C ASN A 362 10.56 63.28 -7.33
N HIS A 363 10.26 63.03 -6.05
CA HIS A 363 11.23 62.55 -5.06
C HIS A 363 11.73 61.14 -5.39
N MET A 364 10.83 60.23 -5.80
CA MET A 364 11.20 58.90 -6.32
C MET A 364 12.10 59.02 -7.56
N ILE A 365 11.76 59.88 -8.53
CA ILE A 365 12.55 60.06 -9.77
C ILE A 365 13.96 60.60 -9.46
N VAL A 366 14.08 61.56 -8.54
CA VAL A 366 15.38 62.17 -8.17
C VAL A 366 16.25 61.21 -7.36
N ASN A 367 15.65 60.36 -6.54
CA ASN A 367 16.39 59.40 -5.70
C ASN A 367 16.50 57.99 -6.32
N SER A 368 15.94 57.76 -7.51
CA SER A 368 16.12 56.52 -8.26
C SER A 368 17.58 56.38 -8.70
N PRO A 369 18.29 55.27 -8.38
CA PRO A 369 19.65 55.08 -8.84
C PRO A 369 19.68 54.91 -10.36
N THR A 370 20.26 55.87 -11.07
CA THR A 370 20.39 55.86 -12.53
C THR A 370 21.38 54.78 -12.99
N SER A 371 20.92 53.54 -13.15
CA SER A 371 21.71 52.45 -13.73
C SER A 371 21.53 52.39 -15.25
N SER A 372 22.61 52.70 -15.97
CA SER A 372 22.73 52.43 -17.41
C SER A 372 22.82 50.91 -17.66
N PRO A 373 22.43 50.38 -18.84
CA PRO A 373 22.32 48.94 -19.04
C PRO A 373 23.70 48.28 -19.14
N SER A 374 24.00 47.37 -18.20
CA SER A 374 25.21 46.53 -18.26
C SER A 374 24.88 45.06 -17.97
N LYS A 375 25.62 44.18 -18.66
CA LYS A 375 25.43 42.72 -18.67
C LYS A 375 26.04 42.05 -17.43
N ASN A 376 25.45 40.91 -17.08
CA ASN A 376 26.08 39.73 -16.45
C ASN A 376 26.96 39.96 -15.21
N GLY A 377 26.42 39.62 -14.03
CA GLY A 377 27.20 39.54 -12.78
C GLY A 377 26.43 38.83 -11.68
N THR A 378 26.60 37.51 -11.63
CA THR A 378 26.18 36.58 -10.55
C THR A 378 26.14 37.17 -9.13
N PHE A 379 25.01 36.97 -8.43
CA PHE A 379 24.98 36.91 -6.97
C PHE A 379 24.54 35.52 -6.51
N SER A 380 25.30 34.94 -5.58
CA SER A 380 25.08 33.59 -5.07
C SER A 380 24.20 33.58 -3.81
N THR A 381 23.21 32.69 -3.82
CA THR A 381 22.72 31.91 -2.67
C THR A 381 22.53 32.60 -1.31
N ALA A 382 21.28 32.93 -1.00
CA ALA A 382 20.66 32.59 0.28
C ALA A 382 19.16 32.27 0.05
N SER A 383 18.54 31.52 0.97
CA SER A 383 17.14 31.05 0.92
C SER A 383 16.82 29.99 -0.14
N SER A 384 17.11 28.74 0.21
CA SER A 384 16.60 27.53 -0.46
C SER A 384 15.38 27.00 0.28
N PHE A 385 14.17 27.26 -0.23
CA PHE A 385 12.96 26.46 0.03
C PHE A 385 11.93 26.76 -1.05
N GLY A 386 11.76 25.85 -2.04
CA GLY A 386 10.78 26.10 -3.12
C GLY A 386 10.96 25.40 -4.47
N LYS A 387 11.83 24.39 -4.62
CA LYS A 387 11.90 23.56 -5.84
C LYS A 387 12.12 22.08 -5.55
N ALA A 388 11.06 21.42 -5.10
CA ALA A 388 10.83 20.00 -5.33
C ALA A 388 9.37 19.85 -5.82
N ILE A 389 9.10 18.83 -6.63
CA ILE A 389 7.79 18.56 -7.28
C ILE A 389 7.46 19.47 -8.48
N SER A 390 8.09 19.16 -9.61
CA SER A 390 7.44 19.23 -10.92
C SER A 390 8.06 18.17 -11.86
N THR A 391 7.44 17.00 -11.82
CA THR A 391 7.31 16.02 -12.91
C THR A 391 8.52 15.76 -13.83
N VAL A 392 9.22 14.66 -13.55
CA VAL A 392 9.61 13.71 -14.61
C VAL A 392 8.32 13.20 -15.26
N LEU A 393 8.03 13.56 -16.53
CA LEU A 393 7.06 12.85 -17.38
C LEU A 393 7.05 13.33 -18.85
N PHE A 394 8.17 13.23 -19.56
CA PHE A 394 8.15 13.16 -21.05
C PHE A 394 9.36 12.37 -21.57
N SER A 395 9.22 11.05 -21.65
CA SER A 395 10.11 10.20 -22.45
C SER A 395 9.39 8.91 -22.84
N LYS A 396 8.73 8.93 -24.01
CA LYS A 396 8.45 7.78 -24.89
C LYS A 396 7.63 8.19 -26.13
N LYS A 397 8.32 8.66 -27.17
CA LYS A 397 8.30 8.06 -28.51
C LYS A 397 9.40 8.67 -29.36
#